data_AF-A0A6S7HG23-F1
#
_entry.id   AF-A0A6S7HG23-F1
#
_cell.length_a   1.000
_cell.length_b   1.000
_cell.length_c   1.000
_cell.angle_alpha   90.00
_cell.angle_beta   90.00
_cell.angle_gamma   90.00
#
_symmetry.space_group_name_H-M   'P 1'
#
loop_
_entity.id
_entity.type
_entity.pdbx_description
1 polymer ?
#
loop_
_entity_poly.entity_id
_entity_poly.type
_entity_poly.pdbx_seq_one_letter_code
_entity_poly.pdbx_strand_id
1 'polypeptide(L)'
;SGPTFSKSLFEDPFSVKVRNAVLDTLFFQKMVANTLAPEEYGRYMIQDAAFLFDYVTAFDIAAENTQNEYPRDFALFYRGRSKSYTSHSSCFYKKWNLKNSESVKMGPAVATYVAFAMNLVRRKAKYLSIGILPCDMLWPWVATQLNESVSGNNVYRSWVDDNLRYGISTTQSFVNTF
;
A
#
# COMPACT_ATOMS: atom_id res chain seq x y z
N SER A 1 22.66 -10.54 15.37
CA SER A 1 22.38 -10.06 13.99
C SER A 1 21.67 -8.72 14.08
N GLY A 2 22.07 -7.73 13.30
CA GLY A 2 21.40 -6.42 13.27
C GLY A 2 19.99 -6.47 12.65
N PRO A 3 19.22 -5.37 12.71
CA PRO A 3 17.93 -5.29 12.02
C PRO A 3 18.11 -5.48 10.50
N THR A 4 17.10 -6.07 9.84
CA THR A 4 17.08 -6.15 8.37
C THR A 4 16.95 -4.76 7.75
N PHE A 5 17.24 -4.61 6.45
CA PHE A 5 17.16 -3.31 5.79
C PHE A 5 15.74 -2.72 5.84
N SER A 6 14.71 -3.50 5.50
CA SER A 6 13.31 -3.07 5.61
C SER A 6 12.91 -2.67 7.04
N LYS A 7 13.35 -3.43 8.05
CA LYS A 7 13.10 -3.08 9.46
C LYS A 7 13.81 -1.78 9.84
N SER A 8 15.04 -1.58 9.39
CA SER A 8 15.80 -0.35 9.66
C SER A 8 15.11 0.88 9.07
N LEU A 9 14.57 0.77 7.85
CA LEU A 9 13.77 1.84 7.23
C LEU A 9 12.47 2.10 7.99
N PHE A 10 11.80 1.06 8.48
CA PHE A 10 10.55 1.20 9.20
C PHE A 10 10.74 1.78 10.61
N GLU A 11 11.83 1.43 11.29
CA GLU A 11 12.19 1.95 12.61
C GLU A 11 12.98 3.27 12.57
N ASP A 12 13.26 3.81 11.39
CA ASP A 12 13.86 5.13 11.25
C ASP A 12 13.00 6.19 12.00
N PRO A 13 13.60 7.12 12.76
CA PRO A 13 12.85 8.10 13.55
C PRO A 13 11.83 8.90 12.74
N PHE A 14 12.09 9.19 11.47
CA PHE A 14 11.14 9.84 10.59
C PHE A 14 9.96 8.92 10.26
N SER A 15 10.22 7.66 9.91
CA SER A 15 9.19 6.64 9.67
C SER A 15 8.31 6.42 10.90
N VAL A 16 8.91 6.38 12.10
CA VAL A 16 8.17 6.27 13.38
C VAL A 16 7.22 7.46 13.58
N LYS A 17 7.71 8.68 13.32
CA LYS A 17 6.88 9.88 13.42
C LYS A 17 5.71 9.84 12.45
N VAL A 18 5.95 9.42 11.20
CA VAL A 18 4.92 9.33 10.16
C VAL A 18 3.87 8.27 10.50
N ARG A 19 4.27 7.04 10.85
CA ARG A 19 3.30 5.96 11.16
C ARG A 19 2.45 6.26 12.39
N ASN A 20 3.03 6.91 13.42
CA ASN A 20 2.26 7.34 14.59
C ASN A 20 1.25 8.45 14.21
N ALA A 21 1.67 9.43 13.42
CA ALA A 21 0.78 10.49 12.95
C ALA A 21 -0.41 9.97 12.12
N VAL A 22 -0.28 8.80 11.47
CA VAL A 22 -1.40 8.13 10.78
C VAL A 22 -2.51 7.74 11.77
N LEU A 23 -2.17 7.16 12.93
CA LEU A 23 -3.14 6.79 13.96
C LEU A 23 -3.87 8.02 14.52
N ASP A 24 -3.20 9.17 14.57
CA ASP A 24 -3.74 10.42 15.09
C ASP A 24 -4.66 11.15 14.10
N THR A 25 -4.81 10.64 12.87
CA THR A 25 -5.72 11.24 11.90
C THR A 25 -7.18 11.13 12.34
N LEU A 26 -7.98 12.16 12.03
CA LEU A 26 -9.43 12.12 12.27
C LEU A 26 -10.09 10.90 11.60
N PHE A 27 -9.54 10.39 10.51
CA PHE A 27 -10.04 9.19 9.84
C PHE A 27 -10.01 7.98 10.78
N PHE A 28 -8.85 7.66 11.35
CA PHE A 28 -8.71 6.51 12.25
C PHE A 28 -9.34 6.75 13.62
N GLN A 29 -9.24 7.96 14.16
CA GLN A 29 -9.92 8.32 15.43
C GLN A 29 -11.44 8.13 15.32
N LYS A 30 -12.06 8.63 14.24
CA LYS A 30 -13.49 8.44 14.00
C LYS A 30 -13.84 6.97 13.66
N MET A 31 -12.96 6.25 12.96
CA MET A 31 -13.16 4.82 12.68
C MET A 31 -13.24 4.01 13.97
N VAL A 32 -12.28 4.20 14.88
CA VAL A 32 -12.26 3.55 16.21
C VAL A 32 -13.52 3.90 16.99
N ALA A 33 -13.90 5.18 17.00
CA ALA A 33 -15.12 5.64 17.67
C ALA A 33 -16.43 5.20 16.97
N ASN A 34 -16.37 4.50 15.84
CA ASN A 34 -17.53 4.11 15.03
C ASN A 34 -18.40 5.32 14.59
N THR A 35 -17.75 6.47 14.35
CA THR A 35 -18.39 7.75 13.97
C THR A 35 -17.87 8.32 12.66
N LEU A 36 -16.99 7.58 11.97
CA LEU A 36 -16.54 7.96 10.63
C LEU A 36 -17.76 8.02 9.71
N ALA A 37 -17.85 9.06 8.88
CA ALA A 37 -18.96 9.15 7.93
C ALA A 37 -18.79 8.06 6.86
N PRO A 38 -19.83 7.30 6.49
CA PRO A 38 -19.75 6.30 5.42
C PRO A 38 -19.23 6.88 4.09
N GLU A 39 -19.53 8.14 3.78
CA GLU A 39 -19.04 8.85 2.60
C GLU A 39 -17.55 9.20 2.68
N GLU A 40 -17.03 9.48 3.88
CA GLU A 40 -15.60 9.66 4.12
C GLU A 40 -14.86 8.33 3.88
N TYR A 41 -15.37 7.24 4.45
CA TYR A 41 -14.82 5.90 4.24
C TYR A 41 -14.90 5.47 2.77
N GLY A 42 -16.07 5.61 2.13
CA GLY A 42 -16.26 5.23 0.73
C GLY A 42 -15.35 6.02 -0.21
N ARG A 43 -15.17 7.33 0.03
CA ARG A 43 -14.24 8.15 -0.73
C ARG A 43 -12.81 7.65 -0.57
N TYR A 44 -12.38 7.30 0.64
CA TYR A 44 -11.06 6.71 0.86
C TYR A 44 -10.89 5.39 0.06
N MET A 45 -11.85 4.48 0.15
CA MET A 45 -11.77 3.17 -0.52
C MET A 45 -11.73 3.29 -2.05
N ILE A 46 -12.47 4.25 -2.63
CA ILE A 46 -12.46 4.50 -4.08
C ILE A 46 -11.10 5.10 -4.52
N GLN A 47 -10.51 5.98 -3.71
CA GLN A 47 -9.17 6.53 -3.96
C GLN A 47 -8.09 5.44 -3.88
N ASP A 48 -8.21 4.51 -2.93
CA ASP A 48 -7.32 3.35 -2.78
C ASP A 48 -7.43 2.39 -3.98
N ALA A 49 -8.64 2.17 -4.50
CA ALA A 49 -8.83 1.40 -5.74
C ALA A 49 -8.12 2.02 -6.95
N ALA A 50 -8.12 3.36 -7.06
CA ALA A 50 -7.44 4.06 -8.14
C ALA A 50 -5.91 3.95 -8.02
N PHE A 51 -5.38 4.04 -6.80
CA PHE A 51 -3.98 3.79 -6.49
C PHE A 51 -3.50 2.41 -6.96
N LEU A 52 -4.28 1.35 -6.67
CA LEU A 52 -3.90 -0.02 -7.01
C LEU A 52 -3.69 -0.23 -8.50
N PHE A 53 -4.53 0.38 -9.34
CA PHE A 53 -4.46 0.24 -10.79
C PHE A 53 -3.22 0.90 -11.39
N ASP A 54 -2.97 2.16 -11.02
CA ASP A 54 -1.81 2.87 -11.56
C ASP A 54 -0.49 2.23 -11.10
N TYR A 55 -0.48 1.58 -9.93
CA TYR A 55 0.65 0.77 -9.48
C TYR A 55 0.85 -0.52 -10.28
N VAL A 56 -0.19 -1.13 -10.88
CA VAL A 56 -0.01 -2.24 -11.84
C VAL A 56 0.86 -1.76 -12.99
N THR A 57 0.54 -0.61 -13.58
CA THR A 57 1.33 -0.02 -14.67
C THR A 57 2.76 0.29 -14.23
N ALA A 58 2.96 0.83 -13.02
CA ALA A 58 4.30 1.07 -12.50
C ALA A 58 5.10 -0.23 -12.35
N PHE A 59 4.48 -1.32 -11.87
CA PHE A 59 5.12 -2.63 -11.75
C PHE A 59 5.46 -3.24 -13.11
N ASP A 60 4.59 -3.13 -14.11
CA ASP A 60 4.86 -3.63 -15.45
C ASP A 60 6.07 -2.92 -16.08
N ILE A 61 6.11 -1.58 -16.01
CA ILE A 61 7.25 -0.77 -16.48
C ILE A 61 8.53 -1.14 -15.70
N ALA A 62 8.43 -1.33 -14.38
CA ALA A 62 9.59 -1.71 -13.58
C ALA A 62 10.12 -3.10 -13.96
N ALA A 63 9.23 -4.06 -14.27
CA ALA A 63 9.62 -5.38 -14.74
C ALA A 63 10.35 -5.32 -16.08
N GLU A 64 9.82 -4.55 -17.04
CA GLU A 64 10.44 -4.35 -18.36
C GLU A 64 11.81 -3.68 -18.24
N ASN A 65 11.91 -2.60 -17.46
CA ASN A 65 13.14 -1.84 -17.30
C ASN A 65 14.22 -2.62 -16.54
N THR A 66 13.84 -3.61 -15.72
CA THR A 66 14.82 -4.37 -14.92
C THR A 66 15.24 -5.70 -15.52
N GLN A 67 14.52 -6.22 -16.53
CA GLN A 67 14.73 -7.59 -17.02
C GLN A 67 16.12 -7.87 -17.61
N ASN A 68 16.79 -6.85 -18.16
CA ASN A 68 18.08 -7.00 -18.85
C ASN A 68 19.25 -6.32 -18.11
N GLU A 69 18.98 -5.43 -17.15
CA GLU A 69 19.99 -4.62 -16.45
C GLU A 69 20.31 -5.14 -15.04
N TYR A 70 19.38 -5.90 -14.43
CA TYR A 70 19.49 -6.36 -13.05
C TYR A 70 19.33 -7.88 -12.94
N PRO A 71 19.70 -8.49 -11.79
CA PRO A 71 19.40 -9.89 -11.54
C PRO A 71 17.93 -10.22 -11.82
N ARG A 72 17.68 -11.41 -12.39
CA ARG A 72 16.36 -11.88 -12.85
C ARG A 72 15.26 -11.69 -11.80
N ASP A 73 15.61 -11.79 -10.52
CA ASP A 73 14.69 -11.65 -9.39
C ASP A 73 13.98 -10.29 -9.34
N PHE A 74 14.58 -9.20 -9.82
CA PHE A 74 13.92 -7.89 -9.89
C PHE A 74 12.70 -7.93 -10.82
N ALA A 75 12.89 -8.39 -12.07
CA ALA A 75 11.81 -8.47 -13.02
C ALA A 75 10.75 -9.49 -12.60
N LEU A 76 11.15 -10.62 -11.97
CA LEU A 76 10.21 -11.59 -11.42
C LEU A 76 9.40 -11.03 -10.25
N PHE A 77 10.03 -10.29 -9.34
CA PHE A 77 9.36 -9.62 -8.23
C PHE A 77 8.30 -8.65 -8.75
N TYR A 78 8.65 -7.78 -9.70
CA TYR A 78 7.71 -6.79 -10.23
C TYR A 78 6.56 -7.41 -11.02
N ARG A 79 6.80 -8.45 -11.82
CA ARG A 79 5.71 -9.23 -12.47
C ARG A 79 4.79 -9.87 -11.43
N GLY A 80 5.35 -10.41 -10.35
CA GLY A 80 4.58 -10.96 -9.24
C GLY A 80 3.70 -9.90 -8.56
N ARG A 81 4.24 -8.70 -8.33
CA ARG A 81 3.50 -7.56 -7.77
C ARG A 81 2.38 -7.08 -8.69
N SER A 82 2.67 -6.91 -9.99
CA SER A 82 1.66 -6.58 -11.02
C SER A 82 0.50 -7.57 -10.98
N LYS A 83 0.79 -8.88 -11.04
CA LYS A 83 -0.24 -9.93 -10.96
C LYS A 83 -1.06 -9.84 -9.67
N SER A 84 -0.41 -9.64 -8.52
CA SER A 84 -1.09 -9.51 -7.24
C SER A 84 -2.01 -8.29 -7.19
N TYR A 85 -1.57 -7.14 -7.72
CA TYR A 85 -2.33 -5.90 -7.71
C TYR A 85 -3.47 -5.93 -8.72
N THR A 86 -3.29 -6.57 -9.87
CA THR A 86 -4.37 -6.83 -10.83
C THR A 86 -5.49 -7.68 -10.23
N SER A 87 -5.13 -8.74 -9.49
CA SER A 87 -6.11 -9.56 -8.77
C SER A 87 -6.84 -8.76 -7.69
N HIS A 88 -6.09 -7.97 -6.91
CA HIS A 88 -6.65 -7.19 -5.81
C HIS A 88 -7.57 -6.05 -6.29
N SER A 89 -7.14 -5.30 -7.30
CA SER A 89 -7.94 -4.23 -7.92
C SER A 89 -9.22 -4.78 -8.53
N SER A 90 -9.18 -5.95 -9.18
CA SER A 90 -10.38 -6.60 -9.72
C SER A 90 -11.44 -6.89 -8.65
N CYS A 91 -11.03 -7.30 -7.44
CA CYS A 91 -11.93 -7.50 -6.31
C CYS A 91 -12.54 -6.17 -5.85
N PHE A 92 -11.71 -5.14 -5.70
CA PHE A 92 -12.15 -3.79 -5.32
C PHE A 92 -13.18 -3.21 -6.30
N TYR A 93 -12.93 -3.34 -7.60
CA TYR A 93 -13.84 -2.87 -8.63
C TYR A 93 -15.18 -3.56 -8.62
N LYS A 94 -15.20 -4.87 -8.40
CA LYS A 94 -16.45 -5.60 -8.26
C LYS A 94 -17.22 -5.18 -7.00
N LYS A 95 -16.50 -4.92 -5.89
CA LYS A 95 -17.08 -4.47 -4.61
C LYS A 95 -17.66 -3.04 -4.70
N TRP A 96 -16.99 -2.15 -5.43
CA TRP A 96 -17.34 -0.73 -5.52
C TRP A 96 -17.98 -0.31 -6.86
N ASN A 97 -18.26 -1.29 -7.73
CA ASN A 97 -18.84 -1.10 -9.06
C ASN A 97 -18.10 -0.07 -9.93
N LEU A 98 -16.77 -0.16 -9.97
CA LEU A 98 -15.90 0.72 -10.76
C LEU A 98 -15.42 0.01 -12.03
N LYS A 99 -15.23 0.75 -13.13
CA LYS A 99 -14.76 0.18 -14.41
C LYS A 99 -13.23 0.11 -14.49
N ASN A 100 -12.54 1.16 -14.03
CA ASN A 100 -11.09 1.34 -14.08
C ASN A 100 -10.67 2.56 -13.21
N SER A 101 -9.38 2.93 -13.17
CA SER A 101 -8.92 4.11 -12.42
C SER A 101 -9.51 5.43 -12.94
N GLU A 102 -9.82 5.54 -14.23
CA GLU A 102 -10.47 6.73 -14.83
C GLU A 102 -11.89 6.96 -14.30
N SER A 103 -12.50 5.93 -13.70
CA SER A 103 -13.79 6.03 -13.00
C SER A 103 -13.68 6.85 -11.70
N VAL A 104 -12.47 7.22 -11.28
CA VAL A 104 -12.18 7.92 -10.03
C VAL A 104 -11.45 9.22 -10.31
N LYS A 105 -12.00 10.34 -9.83
CA LYS A 105 -11.26 11.59 -9.76
C LYS A 105 -10.28 11.53 -8.58
N MET A 106 -9.00 11.29 -8.87
CA MET A 106 -7.98 11.20 -7.84
C MET A 106 -7.85 12.51 -7.04
N GLY A 107 -7.72 12.37 -5.73
CA GLY A 107 -7.35 13.48 -4.85
C GLY A 107 -5.86 13.82 -4.99
N PRO A 108 -5.44 15.02 -4.56
CA PRO A 108 -4.04 15.46 -4.70
C PRO A 108 -3.02 14.51 -4.05
N ALA A 109 -3.37 13.90 -2.91
CA ALA A 109 -2.49 12.96 -2.20
C ALA A 109 -2.21 11.70 -3.02
N VAL A 110 -3.25 11.01 -3.51
CA VAL A 110 -3.10 9.80 -4.33
C VAL A 110 -2.41 10.11 -5.65
N ALA A 111 -2.79 11.21 -6.31
CA ALA A 111 -2.14 11.64 -7.54
C ALA A 111 -0.64 11.90 -7.35
N THR A 112 -0.25 12.52 -6.22
CA THR A 112 1.17 12.76 -5.89
C THR A 112 1.91 11.44 -5.67
N TYR A 113 1.28 10.48 -4.98
CA TYR A 113 1.90 9.21 -4.66
C TYR A 113 2.10 8.32 -5.91
N VAL A 114 1.09 8.27 -6.80
CA VAL A 114 1.21 7.64 -8.12
C VAL A 114 2.28 8.33 -8.97
N ALA A 115 2.28 9.67 -9.02
CA ALA A 115 3.28 10.41 -9.78
C ALA A 115 4.71 10.14 -9.30
N PHE A 116 4.91 9.99 -7.99
CA PHE A 116 6.19 9.57 -7.41
C PHE A 116 6.61 8.19 -7.92
N ALA A 117 5.73 7.18 -7.87
CA ALA A 117 6.03 5.84 -8.38
C ALA A 117 6.37 5.86 -9.87
N MET A 118 5.58 6.59 -10.67
CA MET A 118 5.82 6.71 -12.12
C MET A 118 7.14 7.44 -12.43
N ASN A 119 7.52 8.45 -11.65
CA ASN A 119 8.82 9.10 -11.77
C ASN A 119 9.96 8.15 -11.41
N LEU A 120 9.78 7.37 -10.34
CA LEU A 120 10.76 6.41 -9.85
C LEU A 120 11.02 5.31 -10.88
N VAL A 121 9.99 4.74 -11.52
CA VAL A 121 10.19 3.69 -12.54
C VAL A 121 10.84 4.18 -13.82
N ARG A 122 10.64 5.46 -14.18
CA ARG A 122 11.29 6.08 -15.33
C ARG A 122 12.77 6.34 -15.11
N ARG A 123 13.19 6.61 -13.88
CA ARG A 123 14.56 7.03 -13.57
C ARG A 123 15.40 5.93 -12.93
N LYS A 124 14.80 5.14 -12.04
CA LYS A 124 15.47 4.15 -11.19
C LYS A 124 14.52 2.99 -10.84
N ALA A 125 14.03 2.28 -11.86
CA ALA A 125 13.06 1.18 -11.74
C ALA A 125 13.34 0.18 -10.62
N LYS A 126 14.61 -0.18 -10.41
CA LYS A 126 14.99 -1.15 -9.38
C LYS A 126 14.55 -0.77 -7.96
N TYR A 127 14.38 0.53 -7.67
CA TYR A 127 14.03 1.01 -6.33
C TYR A 127 12.52 1.12 -6.08
N LEU A 128 11.66 0.76 -7.04
CA LEU A 128 10.21 0.78 -6.83
C LEU A 128 9.79 -0.11 -5.65
N SER A 129 10.48 -1.23 -5.42
CA SER A 129 10.27 -2.10 -4.25
C SER A 129 10.43 -1.38 -2.91
N ILE A 130 11.43 -0.48 -2.80
CA ILE A 130 11.61 0.39 -1.64
C ILE A 130 10.49 1.44 -1.60
N GLY A 131 10.11 1.99 -2.75
CA GLY A 131 9.05 2.99 -2.86
C GLY A 131 7.66 2.52 -2.41
N ILE A 132 7.33 1.23 -2.61
CA ILE A 132 6.05 0.64 -2.17
C ILE A 132 6.12 0.02 -0.77
N LEU A 133 7.33 -0.20 -0.22
CA LEU A 133 7.54 -0.81 1.08
C LEU A 133 6.72 -0.17 2.21
N PRO A 134 6.57 1.18 2.30
CA PRO A 134 5.75 1.79 3.34
C PRO A 134 4.30 1.26 3.35
N CYS A 135 3.69 1.03 2.19
CA CYS A 135 2.32 0.50 2.10
C CYS A 135 2.22 -0.93 2.66
N ASP A 136 3.14 -1.80 2.28
CA ASP A 136 3.13 -3.21 2.70
C ASP A 136 3.48 -3.41 4.19
N MET A 137 4.08 -2.41 4.84
CA MET A 137 4.41 -2.43 6.28
C MET A 137 3.43 -1.64 7.14
N LEU A 138 2.96 -0.49 6.64
CA LEU A 138 2.13 0.44 7.42
C LEU A 138 0.74 -0.13 7.69
N TRP A 139 0.04 -0.67 6.69
CA TRP A 139 -1.35 -1.09 6.90
C TRP A 139 -1.49 -2.26 7.87
N PRO A 140 -0.65 -3.32 7.80
CA PRO A 140 -0.67 -4.36 8.83
C PRO A 140 -0.31 -3.84 10.22
N TRP A 141 0.64 -2.90 10.29
CA TRP A 141 1.00 -2.27 11.55
C TRP A 141 -0.16 -1.46 12.14
N VAL A 142 -0.82 -0.61 11.35
CA VAL A 142 -1.99 0.16 11.77
C VAL A 142 -3.11 -0.78 12.22
N ALA A 143 -3.44 -1.80 11.43
CA ALA A 143 -4.46 -2.79 11.78
C ALA A 143 -4.15 -3.48 13.11
N THR A 144 -2.87 -3.78 13.37
CA THR A 144 -2.42 -4.35 14.65
C THR A 144 -2.67 -3.39 15.81
N GLN A 145 -2.34 -2.10 15.65
CA GLN A 145 -2.58 -1.10 16.71
C GLN A 145 -4.07 -0.89 17.00
N LEU A 146 -4.91 -1.03 15.98
CA LEU A 146 -6.36 -0.81 16.09
C LEU A 146 -7.14 -2.06 16.52
N ASN A 147 -6.53 -3.25 16.49
CA ASN A 147 -7.23 -4.52 16.60
C ASN A 147 -8.09 -4.64 17.86
N GLU A 148 -7.56 -4.22 19.01
CA GLU A 148 -8.27 -4.31 20.29
C GLU A 148 -9.26 -3.15 20.50
N SER A 149 -9.02 -2.02 19.82
CA SER A 149 -9.83 -0.80 19.97
C SER A 149 -11.07 -0.79 19.06
N VAL A 150 -11.04 -1.52 17.95
CA VAL A 150 -12.17 -1.64 17.02
C VAL A 150 -12.97 -2.89 17.37
N SER A 151 -14.11 -2.69 18.04
CA SER A 151 -15.03 -3.77 18.43
C SER A 151 -15.55 -4.58 17.25
N GLY A 152 -15.94 -5.84 17.51
CA GLY A 152 -16.48 -6.74 16.48
C GLY A 152 -17.79 -6.26 15.82
N ASN A 153 -18.54 -5.38 16.48
CA ASN A 153 -19.77 -4.76 15.95
C ASN A 153 -19.52 -3.39 15.29
N ASN A 154 -18.28 -2.90 15.25
CA ASN A 154 -17.94 -1.67 14.54
C ASN A 154 -18.10 -1.90 13.03
N VAL A 155 -18.74 -0.97 12.33
CA VAL A 155 -19.05 -1.13 10.90
C VAL A 155 -17.79 -1.18 10.02
N TYR A 156 -16.66 -0.73 10.54
CA TYR A 156 -15.35 -0.72 9.89
C TYR A 156 -14.44 -1.88 10.32
N ARG A 157 -14.93 -2.82 11.15
CA ARG A 157 -14.16 -3.97 11.63
C ARG A 157 -13.51 -4.76 10.49
N SER A 158 -14.21 -4.92 9.36
CA SER A 158 -13.68 -5.62 8.19
C SER A 158 -12.40 -4.99 7.64
N TRP A 159 -12.22 -3.66 7.73
CA TRP A 159 -10.99 -3.02 7.28
C TRP A 159 -9.79 -3.46 8.12
N VAL A 160 -9.98 -3.59 9.43
CA VAL A 160 -8.95 -4.08 10.35
C VAL A 160 -8.64 -5.53 10.03
N ASP A 161 -9.67 -6.37 9.87
CA ASP A 161 -9.50 -7.80 9.56
C ASP A 161 -8.78 -8.04 8.23
N ASP A 162 -9.13 -7.29 7.18
CA ASP A 162 -8.53 -7.39 5.85
C ASP A 162 -7.03 -6.99 5.85
N ASN A 163 -6.65 -6.08 6.75
CA ASN A 163 -5.28 -5.58 6.87
C ASN A 163 -4.45 -6.29 7.95
N LEU A 164 -5.07 -7.03 8.87
CA LEU A 164 -4.35 -7.82 9.86
C LEU A 164 -3.53 -8.92 9.17
N ARG A 165 -2.22 -8.77 9.25
CA ARG A 165 -1.27 -9.72 8.70
C ARG A 165 -0.08 -9.84 9.63
N TYR A 166 0.32 -11.07 9.90
CA TYR A 166 1.50 -11.39 10.69
C TYR A 166 2.62 -11.90 9.78
N GLY A 167 3.85 -11.56 10.14
CA GLY A 167 5.04 -11.99 9.41
C GLY A 167 5.54 -10.99 8.36
N ILE A 168 6.52 -11.42 7.58
CA ILE A 168 7.27 -10.59 6.63
C ILE A 168 6.59 -10.70 5.26
N SER A 169 6.24 -9.57 4.65
CA SER A 169 5.66 -9.53 3.31
C SER A 169 6.69 -9.90 2.23
N THR A 170 6.23 -10.34 1.05
CA THR A 170 7.11 -10.61 -0.09
C THR A 170 7.96 -9.40 -0.47
N THR A 171 7.42 -8.19 -0.34
CA THR A 171 8.15 -6.93 -0.55
C THR A 171 9.21 -6.71 0.52
N GLN A 172 8.92 -6.94 1.80
CA GLN A 172 9.94 -6.84 2.85
C GLN A 172 11.08 -7.84 2.60
N SER A 173 10.75 -9.10 2.29
CA SER A 173 11.73 -10.14 1.98
C SER A 173 12.61 -9.74 0.79
N PHE A 174 12.01 -9.19 -0.28
CA PHE A 174 12.75 -8.72 -1.45
C PHE A 174 13.61 -7.49 -1.15
N VAL A 175 13.10 -6.50 -0.42
CA VAL A 175 13.89 -5.31 -0.05
C VAL A 175 15.07 -5.67 0.85
N ASN A 176 14.96 -6.72 1.66
CA ASN A 176 16.08 -7.20 2.48
C ASN A 176 17.24 -7.82 1.68
N THR A 177 17.11 -7.98 0.36
CA THR A 177 18.19 -8.45 -0.52
C THR A 177 18.99 -7.32 -1.17
N PHE A 178 18.66 -6.05 -0.88
CA PHE A 178 19.47 -4.88 -1.28
C PHE A 178 20.74 -4.80 -0.46
#